data_AF-A0A426U2I8-F1
#
_entry.id   AF-A0A426U2I8-F1
#
_cell.length_a   1.000
_cell.length_b   1.000
_cell.length_c   1.000
_cell.angle_alpha   90.00
_cell.angle_beta   90.00
_cell.angle_gamma   90.00
#
_symmetry.space_group_name_H-M   'P 1'
#
loop_
_entity.id
_entity.type
_entity.pdbx_description
1 polymer ?
#
loop_
_entity_poly.entity_id
_entity_poly.type
_entity_poly.pdbx_seq_one_letter_code
_entity_poly.pdbx_strand_id
1 'polypeptide(L)'
;MASCFAGSLMLLFLLWSWSSYASASLSATPSNPRQNDTVTLVGSGFTPGERVSVWITYPDYTVYAVAEVVTNDDGSFSHPYLPDFLGASFTPTGRYTYTAFGQQSGREVYASINVDIGQGAPPSQAVSFTTETRQGHQGATFVFRGSGYAPGETVAIWLRYPDNRVNDLGHTTAGSGGVFEYVLRMGGAPVGNYALTAYGMHSASTGIAAFQLLPGDQTRALGSATLNAGPSSSTQRSYLTFSGAGFQPGEVVTIWTTLSDLSTRWVGDLAVNSDGTFQANLYTNERDPAGTRVYTAFGNRSGLRATANYTVVPGK
;
A
#
# COMPACT_ATOMS: atom_id res chain seq x y z
N MET A 1 -35.09 -12.48 93.47
CA MET A 1 -33.71 -12.03 93.70
C MET A 1 -32.82 -12.64 92.62
N ALA A 2 -32.41 -11.84 91.65
CA ALA A 2 -31.20 -12.05 90.84
C ALA A 2 -31.06 -10.82 89.92
N SER A 3 -29.97 -10.07 90.11
CA SER A 3 -29.72 -8.77 89.49
C SER A 3 -29.10 -8.91 88.09
N CYS A 4 -29.55 -8.05 87.18
CA CYS A 4 -28.99 -7.82 85.85
C CYS A 4 -27.63 -7.11 85.91
N PHE A 5 -26.73 -7.40 84.97
CA PHE A 5 -25.87 -6.39 84.32
C PHE A 5 -25.44 -6.91 82.95
N ALA A 6 -25.89 -6.22 81.89
CA ALA A 6 -25.52 -6.46 80.50
C ALA A 6 -24.52 -5.38 80.07
N GLY A 7 -23.37 -5.79 79.53
CA GLY A 7 -22.36 -4.92 78.94
C GLY A 7 -22.39 -5.02 77.42
N SER A 8 -22.48 -3.87 76.77
CA SER A 8 -22.65 -3.65 75.33
C SER A 8 -21.43 -4.09 74.49
N LEU A 9 -21.68 -4.74 73.35
CA LEU A 9 -20.68 -5.03 72.32
C LEU A 9 -20.88 -4.06 71.14
N MET A 10 -19.88 -3.25 70.83
CA MET A 10 -19.88 -2.28 69.74
C MET A 10 -19.24 -2.92 68.50
N LEU A 11 -20.00 -3.09 67.41
CA LEU A 11 -19.49 -3.60 66.14
C LEU A 11 -18.99 -2.43 65.27
N LEU A 12 -17.69 -2.46 64.92
CA LEU A 12 -17.10 -1.59 63.91
C LEU A 12 -17.26 -2.25 62.53
N PHE A 13 -18.04 -1.66 61.63
CA PHE A 13 -18.08 -2.07 60.21
C PHE A 13 -17.03 -1.26 59.43
N LEU A 14 -15.94 -1.92 59.01
CA LEU A 14 -15.01 -1.40 58.02
C LEU A 14 -15.64 -1.57 56.63
N LEU A 15 -16.12 -0.47 56.05
CA LEU A 15 -16.53 -0.39 54.65
C LEU A 15 -15.26 -0.36 53.78
N TRP A 16 -14.90 -1.51 53.21
CA TRP A 16 -13.99 -1.57 52.08
C TRP A 16 -14.75 -1.16 50.82
N SER A 17 -14.61 0.09 50.40
CA SER A 17 -15.06 0.53 49.08
C SER A 17 -14.06 0.04 48.02
N TRP A 18 -14.46 -0.93 47.21
CA TRP A 18 -13.74 -1.24 45.98
C TRP A 18 -13.98 -0.06 45.02
N SER A 19 -12.96 0.77 44.82
CA SER A 19 -12.96 1.72 43.71
C SER A 19 -13.00 0.91 42.42
N SER A 20 -14.15 0.90 41.73
CA SER A 20 -14.26 0.36 40.39
C SER A 20 -13.42 1.26 39.47
N TYR A 21 -12.17 0.89 39.27
CA TYR A 21 -11.32 1.53 38.30
C TYR A 21 -11.90 1.25 36.90
N ALA A 22 -12.50 2.26 36.26
CA ALA A 22 -12.96 2.15 34.88
C ALA A 22 -11.78 1.68 34.00
N SER A 23 -12.01 0.75 33.07
CA SER A 23 -10.96 0.34 32.12
C SER A 23 -10.52 1.56 31.31
N ALA A 24 -9.20 1.76 31.13
CA ALA A 24 -8.74 2.79 30.23
C ALA A 24 -9.12 2.45 28.79
N SER A 25 -9.30 3.49 27.97
CA SER A 25 -9.52 3.35 26.53
C SER A 25 -8.92 4.52 25.76
N LEU A 26 -8.62 4.27 24.49
CA LEU A 26 -8.23 5.28 23.52
C LEU A 26 -9.05 5.07 22.26
N SER A 27 -9.53 6.16 21.68
CA SER A 27 -10.18 6.18 20.37
C SER A 27 -9.58 7.28 19.50
N ALA A 28 -9.60 7.05 18.19
CA ALA A 28 -9.12 7.98 17.20
C ALA A 28 -10.20 8.16 16.13
N THR A 29 -10.64 9.40 15.91
CA THR A 29 -11.73 9.71 14.98
C THR A 29 -11.34 10.83 14.00
N PRO A 30 -11.65 10.69 12.69
CA PRO A 30 -12.32 9.55 12.06
C PRO A 30 -11.42 8.31 12.00
N SER A 31 -12.01 7.11 11.82
CA SER A 31 -11.25 5.86 11.65
C SER A 31 -10.57 5.75 10.28
N ASN A 32 -11.08 6.50 9.31
CA ASN A 32 -10.61 6.57 7.93
C ASN A 32 -10.40 8.04 7.50
N PRO A 33 -9.46 8.77 8.13
CA PRO A 33 -9.11 10.11 7.68
C PRO A 33 -8.40 10.02 6.33
N ARG A 34 -8.52 11.06 5.51
CA ARG A 34 -7.61 11.28 4.39
C ARG A 34 -6.33 11.96 4.87
N GLN A 35 -5.27 11.92 4.06
CA GLN A 35 -4.09 12.76 4.30
C GLN A 35 -4.52 14.22 4.48
N ASN A 36 -3.88 14.91 5.43
CA ASN A 36 -4.18 16.28 5.87
C ASN A 36 -5.53 16.45 6.61
N ASP A 37 -6.29 15.39 6.87
CA ASP A 37 -7.43 15.48 7.79
C ASP A 37 -6.92 15.49 9.25
N THR A 38 -7.58 16.29 10.08
CA THR A 38 -7.34 16.27 11.53
C THR A 38 -7.98 15.03 12.15
N VAL A 39 -7.22 14.33 12.99
CA VAL A 39 -7.67 13.20 13.81
C VAL A 39 -7.82 13.66 15.25
N THR A 40 -8.94 13.35 15.88
CA THR A 40 -9.11 13.60 17.33
C THR A 40 -8.84 12.33 18.10
N LEU A 41 -7.90 12.39 19.04
CA LEU A 41 -7.61 11.33 20.00
C LEU A 41 -8.40 11.58 21.29
N VAL A 42 -9.20 10.61 21.72
CA VAL A 42 -9.96 10.69 22.96
C VAL A 42 -9.58 9.52 23.85
N GLY A 43 -9.00 9.84 25.01
CA GLY A 43 -8.65 8.86 26.03
C GLY A 43 -9.54 9.00 27.26
N SER A 44 -9.81 7.88 27.94
CA SER A 44 -10.57 7.87 29.21
C SER A 44 -10.08 6.77 30.14
N GLY A 45 -10.45 6.86 31.42
CA GLY A 45 -10.07 5.89 32.45
C GLY A 45 -8.63 6.04 32.91
N PHE A 46 -8.06 7.23 32.84
CA PHE A 46 -6.76 7.59 33.42
C PHE A 46 -6.96 8.18 34.82
N THR A 47 -5.88 8.39 35.58
CA THR A 47 -5.93 9.07 36.88
C THR A 47 -6.17 10.57 36.67
N PRO A 48 -7.15 11.20 37.35
CA PRO A 48 -7.38 12.64 37.23
C PRO A 48 -6.12 13.48 37.43
N GLY A 49 -5.89 14.45 36.53
CA GLY A 49 -4.70 15.30 36.54
C GLY A 49 -3.38 14.62 36.14
N GLU A 50 -3.39 13.36 35.69
CA GLU A 50 -2.15 12.69 35.27
C GLU A 50 -1.66 13.14 33.90
N ARG A 51 -0.33 13.02 33.69
CA ARG A 51 0.29 13.17 32.37
C ARG A 51 0.18 11.88 31.58
N VAL A 52 -0.28 11.97 30.34
CA VAL A 52 -0.36 10.89 29.38
C VAL A 52 0.54 11.20 28.19
N SER A 53 1.50 10.32 27.93
CA SER A 53 2.37 10.40 26.76
C SER A 53 1.74 9.64 25.60
N VAL A 54 1.69 10.26 24.42
CA VAL A 54 1.08 9.70 23.22
C VAL A 54 2.12 9.55 22.11
N TRP A 55 2.19 8.37 21.51
CA TRP A 55 3.01 8.07 20.34
C TRP A 55 2.16 7.56 19.19
N ILE A 56 2.70 7.64 18.00
CA ILE A 56 2.14 7.05 16.79
C ILE A 56 3.15 6.12 16.15
N THR A 57 2.69 4.96 15.74
CA THR A 57 3.42 3.99 14.91
C THR A 57 2.89 4.07 13.49
N TYR A 58 3.80 4.32 12.56
CA TYR A 58 3.53 4.45 11.13
C TYR A 58 3.39 3.08 10.43
N PRO A 59 2.86 3.04 9.19
CA PRO A 59 2.77 1.82 8.40
C PRO A 59 4.11 1.11 8.15
N ASP A 60 5.22 1.85 8.20
CA ASP A 60 6.60 1.34 8.06
C ASP A 60 7.26 0.97 9.40
N TYR A 61 6.48 0.98 10.49
CA TYR A 61 6.90 0.70 11.86
C TYR A 61 7.81 1.76 12.51
N THR A 62 8.00 2.92 11.87
CA THR A 62 8.64 4.05 12.54
C THR A 62 7.70 4.63 13.60
N VAL A 63 8.28 5.12 14.71
CA VAL A 63 7.53 5.63 15.87
C VAL A 63 7.90 7.07 16.13
N TYR A 64 6.88 7.92 16.28
CA TYR A 64 7.04 9.34 16.60
C TYR A 64 6.23 9.72 17.84
N ALA A 65 6.73 10.70 18.60
CA ALA A 65 5.98 11.32 19.67
C ALA A 65 4.90 12.23 19.08
N VAL A 66 3.67 12.12 19.58
CA VAL A 66 2.52 12.94 19.17
C VAL A 66 2.34 14.10 20.12
N ALA A 67 2.13 13.79 21.41
CA ALA A 67 1.82 14.79 22.42
C ALA A 67 2.09 14.26 23.84
N GLU A 68 2.19 15.19 24.79
CA GLU A 68 2.00 14.92 26.20
C GLU A 68 0.78 15.73 26.67
N VAL A 69 -0.25 15.04 27.17
CA VAL A 69 -1.52 15.65 27.56
C VAL A 69 -1.78 15.44 29.05
N VAL A 70 -2.50 16.36 29.68
CA VAL A 70 -2.93 16.21 31.08
C VAL A 70 -4.42 15.86 31.09
N THR A 71 -4.79 14.85 31.85
CA THR A 71 -6.19 14.42 31.95
C THR A 71 -7.02 15.35 32.82
N ASN A 72 -8.30 15.52 32.48
CA ASN A 72 -9.28 16.27 33.24
C ASN A 72 -9.60 15.59 34.59
N ASP A 73 -10.46 16.23 35.39
CA ASP A 73 -10.91 15.73 36.71
C ASP A 73 -11.62 14.38 36.66
N ASP A 74 -12.14 13.99 35.50
CA ASP A 74 -12.77 12.69 35.25
C ASP A 74 -11.80 11.62 34.69
N GLY A 75 -10.50 11.96 34.55
CA GLY A 75 -9.49 11.06 33.99
C GLY A 75 -9.58 10.89 32.47
N SER A 76 -10.19 11.85 31.75
CA SER A 76 -10.26 11.87 30.29
C SER A 76 -9.33 12.89 29.66
N PHE A 77 -9.03 12.75 28.36
CA PHE A 77 -8.42 13.80 27.55
C PHE A 77 -9.00 13.79 26.13
N SER A 78 -8.93 14.94 25.46
CA SER A 78 -9.23 15.07 24.03
C SER A 78 -8.14 15.89 23.36
N HIS A 79 -7.55 15.36 22.30
CA HIS A 79 -6.42 15.98 21.60
C HIS A 79 -6.66 15.95 20.09
N PRO A 80 -7.05 17.08 19.46
CA PRO A 80 -7.03 17.19 18.01
C PRO A 80 -5.58 17.20 17.53
N TYR A 81 -5.31 16.38 16.53
CA TYR A 81 -3.99 16.09 16.04
C TYR A 81 -4.02 15.98 14.52
N LEU A 82 -3.24 16.80 13.82
CA LEU A 82 -3.03 16.64 12.39
C LEU A 82 -1.84 15.70 12.18
N PRO A 83 -1.99 14.55 11.50
CA PRO A 83 -0.89 13.65 11.15
C PRO A 83 0.07 14.24 10.09
N ASP A 84 0.53 15.48 10.28
CA ASP A 84 1.64 16.08 9.55
C ASP A 84 2.87 15.97 10.46
N PHE A 85 3.91 15.29 9.99
CA PHE A 85 5.22 15.34 10.63
C PHE A 85 6.29 15.65 9.59
N LEU A 86 7.28 16.44 10.03
CA LEU A 86 8.54 16.77 9.37
C LEU A 86 8.48 17.74 8.17
N GLY A 87 7.38 18.47 7.96
CA GLY A 87 7.25 19.28 6.74
C GLY A 87 7.39 18.43 5.46
N ALA A 88 7.18 17.11 5.61
CA ALA A 88 7.14 16.19 4.51
C ALA A 88 5.86 16.47 3.72
N SER A 89 6.00 16.61 2.41
CA SER A 89 4.87 16.78 1.49
C SER A 89 3.90 15.58 1.46
N PHE A 90 4.10 14.57 2.33
CA PHE A 90 3.36 13.31 2.29
C PHE A 90 3.36 12.55 3.63
N THR A 91 2.18 12.34 4.21
CA THR A 91 1.90 11.36 5.28
C THR A 91 1.62 10.00 4.62
N PRO A 92 2.42 8.93 4.81
CA PRO A 92 2.17 7.63 4.17
C PRO A 92 0.71 7.17 4.34
N THR A 93 0.10 6.59 3.31
CA THR A 93 -1.22 5.95 3.49
C THR A 93 -1.08 4.61 4.20
N GLY A 94 -2.16 4.14 4.82
CA GLY A 94 -2.19 2.83 5.47
C GLY A 94 -2.50 2.91 6.96
N ARG A 95 -2.19 1.82 7.68
CA ARG A 95 -2.59 1.67 9.08
C ARG A 95 -1.63 2.39 10.02
N TYR A 96 -2.19 3.26 10.85
CA TYR A 96 -1.48 3.90 11.96
C TYR A 96 -2.00 3.36 13.27
N THR A 97 -1.11 3.24 14.26
CA THR A 97 -1.48 2.86 15.62
C THR A 97 -1.01 3.92 16.60
N TYR A 98 -1.93 4.47 17.38
CA TYR A 98 -1.63 5.36 18.49
C TYR A 98 -1.51 4.55 19.77
N THR A 99 -0.55 4.93 20.61
CA THR A 99 -0.35 4.41 21.96
C THR A 99 -0.43 5.56 22.93
N ALA A 100 -1.23 5.43 23.99
CA ALA A 100 -1.28 6.38 25.09
C ALA A 100 -0.88 5.69 26.40
N PHE A 101 0.07 6.28 27.13
CA PHE A 101 0.61 5.76 28.38
C PHE A 101 0.44 6.78 29.52
N GLY A 102 -0.33 6.42 30.55
CA GLY A 102 -0.49 7.22 31.77
C GLY A 102 0.72 7.09 32.69
N GLN A 103 1.40 8.19 32.98
CA GLN A 103 2.65 8.18 33.75
C GLN A 103 2.44 7.85 35.24
N GLN A 104 1.24 8.09 35.78
CA GLN A 104 0.92 7.80 37.17
C GLN A 104 0.15 6.49 37.31
N SER A 105 -0.84 6.28 36.46
CA SER A 105 -1.67 5.08 36.49
C SER A 105 -0.96 3.84 35.91
N GLY A 106 0.09 4.03 35.11
CA GLY A 106 0.80 2.97 34.40
C GLY A 106 -0.02 2.30 33.30
N ARG A 107 -1.14 2.92 32.89
CA ARG A 107 -2.08 2.34 31.93
C ARG A 107 -1.62 2.62 30.51
N GLU A 108 -1.67 1.59 29.68
CA GLU A 108 -1.34 1.65 28.26
C GLU A 108 -2.53 1.21 27.43
N VAL A 109 -2.91 2.02 26.43
CA VAL A 109 -4.05 1.77 25.55
C VAL A 109 -3.73 2.19 24.12
N TYR A 110 -4.47 1.59 23.17
CA TYR A 110 -4.19 1.71 21.75
C TYR A 110 -5.43 2.12 20.96
N ALA A 111 -5.22 2.85 19.88
CA ALA A 111 -6.22 3.11 18.85
C ALA A 111 -5.59 2.94 17.47
N SER A 112 -6.38 2.56 16.46
CA SER A 112 -5.90 2.48 15.09
C SER A 112 -6.80 3.25 14.14
N ILE A 113 -6.18 3.82 13.12
CA ILE A 113 -6.85 4.43 11.96
C ILE A 113 -6.24 3.88 10.68
N ASN A 114 -6.96 3.97 9.57
CA ASN A 114 -6.42 3.76 8.25
C ASN A 114 -6.44 5.08 7.49
N VAL A 115 -5.27 5.67 7.25
CA VAL A 115 -5.16 6.93 6.50
C VAL A 115 -5.32 6.61 5.01
N ASP A 116 -6.37 7.15 4.43
CA ASP A 116 -6.61 7.15 2.99
C ASP A 116 -5.88 8.32 2.33
N ILE A 117 -5.76 8.28 1.00
CA ILE A 117 -5.13 9.36 0.27
C ILE A 117 -5.95 10.66 0.36
N GLY A 118 -5.24 11.79 0.51
CA GLY A 118 -5.81 13.13 0.39
C GLY A 118 -6.47 13.35 -0.97
N GLN A 119 -7.46 14.24 -1.04
CA GLN A 119 -7.86 14.76 -2.36
C GLN A 119 -6.73 15.66 -2.87
N GLY A 120 -6.05 15.22 -3.93
CA GLY A 120 -5.14 16.08 -4.67
C GLY A 120 -5.90 17.30 -5.20
N ALA A 121 -5.19 18.42 -5.34
CA ALA A 121 -5.76 19.62 -5.92
C ALA A 121 -6.30 19.31 -7.35
N PRO A 122 -7.45 19.90 -7.73
CA PRO A 122 -7.96 19.72 -9.09
C PRO A 122 -6.99 20.34 -10.11
N PRO A 123 -7.02 19.91 -11.38
CA PRO A 123 -6.22 20.52 -12.43
C PRO A 123 -6.44 22.04 -12.50
N SER A 124 -5.35 22.80 -12.48
CA SER A 124 -5.39 24.26 -12.63
C SER A 124 -5.61 24.63 -14.09
N GLN A 125 -6.53 25.58 -14.33
CA GLN A 125 -6.93 25.96 -15.69
C GLN A 125 -5.77 26.53 -16.54
N ALA A 126 -4.78 27.16 -15.90
CA ALA A 126 -3.61 27.73 -16.57
C ALA A 126 -2.49 26.70 -16.87
N VAL A 127 -2.61 25.47 -16.36
CA VAL A 127 -1.61 24.42 -16.53
C VAL A 127 -2.04 23.45 -17.63
N SER A 128 -1.08 23.10 -18.49
CA SER A 128 -1.18 21.94 -19.36
C SER A 128 -0.20 20.88 -18.87
N PHE A 129 -0.67 19.67 -18.64
CA PHE A 129 0.18 18.52 -18.36
C PHE A 129 -0.32 17.32 -19.15
N THR A 130 0.45 16.91 -20.15
CA THR A 130 -0.02 15.94 -21.13
C THR A 130 1.10 15.01 -21.56
N THR A 131 0.71 13.86 -22.11
CA THR A 131 1.60 12.98 -22.86
C THR A 131 0.96 12.70 -24.22
N GLU A 132 1.79 12.62 -25.26
CA GLU A 132 1.35 12.23 -26.60
C GLU A 132 0.94 10.76 -26.63
N THR A 133 1.69 9.91 -25.93
CA THR A 133 1.40 8.47 -25.80
C THR A 133 0.42 8.23 -24.66
N ARG A 134 -0.88 8.15 -24.97
CA ARG A 134 -1.90 7.87 -23.94
C ARG A 134 -2.10 6.40 -23.62
N GLN A 135 -1.57 5.51 -24.46
CA GLN A 135 -1.59 4.06 -24.26
C GLN A 135 -0.24 3.48 -24.65
N GLY A 136 0.28 2.58 -23.82
CA GLY A 136 1.54 1.88 -24.08
C GLY A 136 1.53 0.51 -23.43
N HIS A 137 2.26 -0.44 -24.00
CA HIS A 137 2.44 -1.76 -23.38
C HIS A 137 3.48 -1.72 -22.27
N GLN A 138 3.48 -2.68 -21.34
CA GLN A 138 4.57 -2.81 -20.37
C GLN A 138 5.94 -2.79 -21.07
N GLY A 139 6.90 -2.05 -20.50
CA GLY A 139 8.18 -1.72 -21.13
C GLY A 139 8.18 -0.41 -21.92
N ALA A 140 7.01 0.19 -22.16
CA ALA A 140 6.91 1.51 -22.80
C ALA A 140 7.52 2.62 -21.94
N THR A 141 7.95 3.67 -22.63
CA THR A 141 8.35 4.95 -22.04
C THR A 141 7.31 5.99 -22.40
N PHE A 142 6.82 6.71 -21.39
CA PHE A 142 5.90 7.82 -21.53
C PHE A 142 6.66 9.11 -21.27
N VAL A 143 6.51 10.08 -22.17
CA VAL A 143 7.09 11.42 -22.03
C VAL A 143 5.96 12.39 -21.77
N PHE A 144 6.03 13.06 -20.61
CA PHE A 144 5.05 14.05 -20.18
C PHE A 144 5.63 15.44 -20.29
N ARG A 145 4.82 16.39 -20.77
CA ARG A 145 5.20 17.80 -20.89
C ARG A 145 4.25 18.64 -20.06
N GLY A 146 4.83 19.43 -19.17
CA GLY A 146 4.13 20.38 -18.32
C GLY A 146 4.41 21.81 -18.77
N SER A 147 3.39 22.66 -18.79
CA SER A 147 3.51 24.12 -19.00
C SER A 147 2.51 24.88 -18.12
N GLY A 148 2.79 26.16 -17.87
CA GLY A 148 1.95 27.01 -17.01
C GLY A 148 2.42 27.08 -15.55
N TYR A 149 3.64 26.61 -15.29
CA TYR A 149 4.31 26.65 -14.00
C TYR A 149 5.12 27.95 -13.86
N ALA A 150 5.44 28.36 -12.63
CA ALA A 150 6.32 29.51 -12.40
C ALA A 150 7.76 29.19 -12.87
N PRO A 151 8.45 30.13 -13.54
CA PRO A 151 9.84 29.94 -13.99
C PRO A 151 10.77 29.51 -12.84
N GLY A 152 11.51 28.42 -13.04
CA GLY A 152 12.45 27.90 -12.04
C GLY A 152 11.80 27.18 -10.85
N GLU A 153 10.47 27.00 -10.82
CA GLU A 153 9.84 26.39 -9.67
C GLU A 153 10.09 24.88 -9.56
N THR A 154 10.12 24.40 -8.31
CA THR A 154 10.13 22.96 -8.03
C THR A 154 8.73 22.39 -8.24
N VAL A 155 8.65 21.30 -8.99
CA VAL A 155 7.42 20.59 -9.30
C VAL A 155 7.49 19.18 -8.72
N ALA A 156 6.59 18.85 -7.81
CA ALA A 156 6.47 17.51 -7.23
C ALA A 156 5.65 16.59 -8.15
N ILE A 157 6.06 15.32 -8.26
CA ILE A 157 5.50 14.35 -9.20
C ILE A 157 5.00 13.10 -8.47
N TRP A 158 3.74 12.74 -8.69
CA TRP A 158 3.15 11.52 -8.13
C TRP A 158 2.47 10.67 -9.20
N LEU A 159 2.56 9.35 -9.05
CA LEU A 159 1.90 8.38 -9.90
C LEU A 159 0.82 7.64 -9.14
N ARG A 160 -0.44 7.76 -9.59
CA ARG A 160 -1.56 6.94 -9.15
C ARG A 160 -1.65 5.67 -9.98
N TYR A 161 -1.63 4.54 -9.29
CA TYR A 161 -1.76 3.19 -9.84
C TYR A 161 -3.24 2.82 -10.10
N PRO A 162 -3.51 1.77 -10.88
CA PRO A 162 -4.86 1.27 -11.14
C PRO A 162 -5.65 0.88 -9.88
N ASP A 163 -4.95 0.47 -8.82
CA ASP A 163 -5.53 0.14 -7.51
C ASP A 163 -5.68 1.37 -6.59
N ASN A 164 -5.50 2.58 -7.12
CA ASN A 164 -5.51 3.87 -6.42
C ASN A 164 -4.37 4.13 -5.43
N ARG A 165 -3.39 3.22 -5.31
CA ARG A 165 -2.17 3.56 -4.58
C ARG A 165 -1.45 4.70 -5.28
N VAL A 166 -0.81 5.58 -4.52
CA VAL A 166 0.00 6.66 -5.07
C VAL A 166 1.44 6.47 -4.64
N ASN A 167 2.35 6.61 -5.60
CA ASN A 167 3.78 6.60 -5.38
C ASN A 167 4.35 8.00 -5.63
N ASP A 168 5.19 8.45 -4.71
CA ASP A 168 6.00 9.65 -4.89
C ASP A 168 7.15 9.33 -5.84
N LEU A 169 7.23 10.06 -6.96
CA LEU A 169 8.30 9.89 -7.94
C LEU A 169 9.38 10.98 -7.83
N GLY A 170 9.31 11.81 -6.79
CA GLY A 170 10.22 12.89 -6.49
C GLY A 170 9.83 14.21 -7.14
N HIS A 171 10.85 15.01 -7.47
CA HIS A 171 10.68 16.38 -7.94
C HIS A 171 11.42 16.60 -9.25
N THR A 172 10.91 17.54 -10.04
CA THR A 172 11.59 18.13 -11.19
C THR A 172 11.56 19.66 -11.08
N THR A 173 12.17 20.37 -12.02
CA THR A 173 12.22 21.83 -12.02
C THR A 173 11.68 22.36 -13.34
N ALA A 174 10.77 23.33 -13.26
CA ALA A 174 10.31 24.06 -14.43
C ALA A 174 11.44 24.96 -14.95
N GLY A 175 11.69 24.93 -16.25
CA GLY A 175 12.64 25.83 -16.90
C GLY A 175 12.20 27.29 -16.85
N SER A 176 13.00 28.18 -17.44
CA SER A 176 12.73 29.63 -17.45
C SER A 176 11.41 30.02 -18.13
N GLY A 177 10.87 29.16 -19.01
CA GLY A 177 9.56 29.35 -19.64
C GLY A 177 8.38 28.78 -18.84
N GLY A 178 8.59 28.26 -17.62
CA GLY A 178 7.52 27.60 -16.87
C GLY A 178 7.13 26.23 -17.45
N VAL A 179 8.08 25.57 -18.10
CA VAL A 179 7.89 24.30 -18.83
C VAL A 179 8.86 23.26 -18.30
N PHE A 180 8.42 22.00 -18.22
CA PHE A 180 9.30 20.86 -17.94
C PHE A 180 8.90 19.63 -18.76
N GLU A 181 9.84 18.68 -18.86
CA GLU A 181 9.58 17.35 -19.38
C GLU A 181 9.85 16.31 -18.28
N TYR A 182 9.02 15.27 -18.21
CA TYR A 182 9.17 14.16 -17.29
C TYR A 182 9.05 12.83 -18.03
N VAL A 183 10.05 11.97 -17.88
CA VAL A 183 10.12 10.68 -18.58
C VAL A 183 9.84 9.54 -17.60
N LEU A 184 8.78 8.79 -17.86
CA LEU A 184 8.34 7.68 -17.03
C LEU A 184 8.49 6.35 -17.79
N ARG A 185 9.21 5.39 -17.22
CA ARG A 185 9.39 4.04 -17.79
C ARG A 185 8.52 3.04 -17.05
N MET A 186 7.69 2.28 -17.76
CA MET A 186 6.66 1.41 -17.17
C MET A 186 6.97 -0.08 -17.38
N GLY A 187 8.10 -0.56 -16.84
CA GLY A 187 8.49 -1.98 -16.88
C GLY A 187 7.85 -2.78 -15.75
N GLY A 188 7.15 -3.88 -16.06
CA GLY A 188 6.61 -4.81 -15.07
C GLY A 188 5.54 -4.24 -14.12
N ALA A 189 5.07 -3.03 -14.37
CA ALA A 189 4.02 -2.37 -13.59
C ALA A 189 2.64 -3.01 -13.86
N PRO A 190 1.69 -2.98 -12.90
CA PRO A 190 0.33 -3.46 -13.11
C PRO A 190 -0.32 -2.90 -14.38
N VAL A 191 -1.11 -3.71 -15.07
CA VAL A 191 -1.85 -3.24 -16.25
C VAL A 191 -3.07 -2.44 -15.77
N GLY A 192 -3.40 -1.35 -16.46
CA GLY A 192 -4.59 -0.55 -16.16
C GLY A 192 -4.42 0.94 -16.37
N ASN A 193 -5.31 1.71 -15.75
CA ASN A 193 -5.35 3.17 -15.87
C ASN A 193 -4.50 3.82 -14.79
N TYR A 194 -3.61 4.69 -15.22
CA TYR A 194 -2.74 5.49 -14.37
C TYR A 194 -3.10 6.97 -14.49
N ALA A 195 -2.74 7.73 -13.47
CA ALA A 195 -2.71 9.19 -13.54
C ALA A 195 -1.39 9.69 -12.95
N LEU A 196 -0.69 10.54 -13.71
CA LEU A 196 0.49 11.26 -13.24
C LEU A 196 0.07 12.67 -12.86
N THR A 197 0.40 13.08 -11.65
CA THR A 197 0.11 14.42 -11.11
C THR A 197 1.41 15.19 -10.98
N ALA A 198 1.39 16.45 -11.39
CA ALA A 198 2.47 17.42 -11.22
C ALA A 198 1.95 18.64 -10.45
N TYR A 199 2.61 19.01 -9.36
CA TYR A 199 2.21 20.14 -8.52
C TYR A 199 3.36 21.14 -8.37
N GLY A 200 3.12 22.40 -8.77
CA GLY A 200 4.06 23.49 -8.59
C GLY A 200 4.07 23.99 -7.15
N MET A 201 5.22 23.88 -6.48
CA MET A 201 5.35 24.22 -5.06
C MET A 201 5.24 25.73 -4.79
N HIS A 202 5.48 26.58 -5.80
CA HIS A 202 5.37 28.03 -5.67
C HIS A 202 4.06 28.56 -6.25
N SER A 203 3.69 28.09 -7.44
CA SER A 203 2.46 28.50 -8.13
C SER A 203 1.19 27.85 -7.57
N ALA A 204 1.32 26.83 -6.70
CA ALA A 204 0.23 25.95 -6.25
C ALA A 204 -0.59 25.36 -7.41
N SER A 205 0.00 25.28 -8.60
CA SER A 205 -0.70 24.88 -9.82
C SER A 205 -0.55 23.38 -10.07
N THR A 206 -1.64 22.73 -10.44
CA THR A 206 -1.71 21.27 -10.59
C THR A 206 -1.99 20.88 -12.03
N GLY A 207 -1.15 19.99 -12.58
CA GLY A 207 -1.40 19.29 -13.82
C GLY A 207 -1.67 17.80 -13.57
N ILE A 208 -2.64 17.22 -14.28
CA ILE A 208 -2.93 15.78 -14.19
C ILE A 208 -3.01 15.19 -15.59
N ALA A 209 -2.20 14.17 -15.86
CA ALA A 209 -2.17 13.44 -17.12
C ALA A 209 -2.55 11.98 -16.89
N ALA A 210 -3.64 11.53 -17.52
CA ALA A 210 -4.06 10.13 -17.49
C ALA A 210 -3.45 9.35 -18.68
N PHE A 211 -3.09 8.10 -18.43
CA PHE A 211 -2.60 7.18 -19.46
C PHE A 211 -2.94 5.73 -19.09
N GLN A 212 -2.89 4.83 -20.06
CA GLN A 212 -3.18 3.41 -19.88
C GLN A 212 -1.94 2.57 -20.16
N LEU A 213 -1.65 1.62 -19.26
CA LEU A 213 -0.66 0.58 -19.47
C LEU A 213 -1.37 -0.71 -19.89
N LEU A 214 -0.94 -1.29 -21.02
CA LEU A 214 -1.44 -2.53 -21.59
C LEU A 214 -0.48 -3.70 -21.30
N PRO A 215 -0.92 -4.96 -21.36
CA PRO A 215 -0.06 -6.12 -21.15
C PRO A 215 1.17 -6.12 -22.06
N GLY A 216 2.35 -6.48 -21.53
CA GLY A 216 3.58 -6.55 -22.35
C GLY A 216 3.60 -7.68 -23.37
N ASP A 217 2.79 -8.73 -23.17
CA ASP A 217 2.65 -9.82 -24.14
C ASP A 217 1.87 -9.33 -25.38
N GLN A 218 2.60 -9.08 -26.45
CA GLN A 218 2.07 -8.70 -27.77
C GLN A 218 2.03 -9.88 -28.75
N THR A 219 2.27 -11.10 -28.27
CA THR A 219 2.38 -12.27 -29.16
C THR A 219 1.03 -12.58 -29.82
N ARG A 220 1.04 -12.73 -31.15
CA ARG A 220 -0.13 -13.19 -31.91
C ARG A 220 0.05 -14.67 -32.22
N ALA A 221 -0.83 -15.50 -31.65
CA ALA A 221 -0.81 -16.93 -31.90
C ALA A 221 -1.18 -17.25 -33.36
N LEU A 222 -0.35 -18.04 -34.04
CA LEU A 222 -0.63 -18.63 -35.36
C LEU A 222 -1.33 -19.99 -35.27
N GLY A 223 -1.43 -20.53 -34.06
CA GLY A 223 -2.09 -21.77 -33.73
C GLY A 223 -1.95 -22.07 -32.24
N SER A 224 -2.38 -23.26 -31.83
CA SER A 224 -2.39 -23.69 -30.44
C SER A 224 -1.43 -24.85 -30.21
N ALA A 225 -0.74 -24.82 -29.06
CA ALA A 225 0.01 -25.93 -28.49
C ALA A 225 -0.55 -26.26 -27.09
N THR A 226 0.01 -27.26 -26.42
CA THR A 226 -0.40 -27.61 -25.05
C THR A 226 0.67 -27.24 -24.05
N LEU A 227 0.27 -26.69 -22.90
CA LEU A 227 1.12 -26.42 -21.75
C LEU A 227 0.37 -26.89 -20.50
N ASN A 228 1.02 -27.72 -19.70
CA ASN A 228 0.55 -28.08 -18.37
C ASN A 228 1.54 -27.54 -17.33
N ALA A 229 1.02 -27.10 -16.19
CA ALA A 229 1.81 -26.72 -15.03
C ALA A 229 1.36 -27.58 -13.85
N GLY A 230 2.26 -28.44 -13.36
CA GLY A 230 2.00 -29.39 -12.29
C GLY A 230 2.89 -29.11 -11.06
N PRO A 231 2.37 -29.24 -9.82
CA PRO A 231 0.95 -29.40 -9.46
C PRO A 231 0.11 -28.16 -9.84
N SER A 232 -1.23 -28.24 -9.86
CA SER A 232 -2.08 -27.08 -10.23
C SER A 232 -2.01 -25.90 -9.24
N SER A 233 -1.49 -26.13 -8.04
CA SER A 233 -1.17 -25.11 -7.06
C SER A 233 -0.01 -25.54 -6.17
N SER A 234 0.70 -24.58 -5.59
CA SER A 234 1.73 -24.84 -4.59
C SER A 234 1.86 -23.67 -3.62
N THR A 235 2.48 -23.92 -2.47
CA THR A 235 2.94 -22.83 -1.59
C THR A 235 4.17 -22.17 -2.20
N GLN A 236 4.45 -20.92 -1.83
CA GLN A 236 5.76 -20.33 -2.04
C GLN A 236 6.88 -21.25 -1.50
N ARG A 237 8.09 -21.09 -2.03
CA ARG A 237 9.27 -21.94 -1.77
C ARG A 237 9.12 -23.38 -2.26
N SER A 238 8.50 -23.54 -3.42
CA SER A 238 8.27 -24.85 -4.03
C SER A 238 8.57 -24.84 -5.52
N TYR A 239 8.65 -26.03 -6.10
CA TYR A 239 8.82 -26.19 -7.54
C TYR A 239 7.49 -26.51 -8.21
N LEU A 240 7.29 -25.95 -9.40
CA LEU A 240 6.38 -26.51 -10.39
C LEU A 240 7.13 -27.00 -11.62
N THR A 241 6.52 -27.96 -12.29
CA THR A 241 7.00 -28.50 -13.55
C THR A 241 6.06 -28.08 -14.67
N PHE A 242 6.62 -27.44 -15.69
CA PHE A 242 5.98 -27.26 -16.98
C PHE A 242 6.19 -28.48 -17.85
N SER A 243 5.15 -28.92 -18.54
CA SER A 243 5.25 -29.85 -19.67
C SER A 243 4.54 -29.23 -20.87
N GLY A 244 5.30 -28.97 -21.94
CA GLY A 244 4.75 -28.45 -23.20
C GLY A 244 4.82 -29.47 -24.32
N ALA A 245 3.84 -29.43 -25.23
CA ALA A 245 3.78 -30.32 -26.40
C ALA A 245 3.12 -29.63 -27.60
N GLY A 246 3.47 -30.09 -28.80
CA GLY A 246 2.94 -29.57 -30.07
C GLY A 246 3.72 -28.40 -30.65
N PHE A 247 4.93 -28.14 -30.15
CA PHE A 247 5.84 -27.13 -30.68
C PHE A 247 6.75 -27.72 -31.77
N GLN A 248 7.39 -26.87 -32.57
CA GLN A 248 8.34 -27.31 -33.59
C GLN A 248 9.62 -27.88 -32.96
N PRO A 249 10.10 -29.05 -33.40
CA PRO A 249 11.36 -29.61 -32.92
C PRO A 249 12.53 -28.62 -33.01
N GLY A 250 13.27 -28.45 -31.90
CA GLY A 250 14.44 -27.57 -31.82
C GLY A 250 14.11 -26.07 -31.84
N GLU A 251 12.85 -25.66 -31.78
CA GLU A 251 12.51 -24.24 -31.63
C GLU A 251 12.75 -23.74 -30.20
N VAL A 252 12.91 -22.42 -30.04
CA VAL A 252 12.93 -21.79 -28.71
C VAL A 252 11.51 -21.39 -28.36
N VAL A 253 11.06 -21.80 -27.17
CA VAL A 253 9.83 -21.35 -26.55
C VAL A 253 10.17 -20.35 -25.45
N THR A 254 9.53 -19.18 -25.46
CA THR A 254 9.61 -18.21 -24.38
C THR A 254 8.39 -18.36 -23.47
N ILE A 255 8.64 -18.45 -22.16
CA ILE A 255 7.61 -18.50 -21.12
C ILE A 255 7.46 -17.14 -20.46
N TRP A 256 6.21 -16.69 -20.36
CA TRP A 256 5.78 -15.54 -19.59
C TRP A 256 4.81 -15.98 -18.50
N THR A 257 4.72 -15.22 -17.42
CA THR A 257 3.65 -15.33 -16.43
C THR A 257 2.83 -14.05 -16.43
N THR A 258 1.51 -14.18 -16.44
CA THR A 258 0.56 -13.09 -16.24
C THR A 258 -0.02 -13.21 -14.83
N LEU A 259 0.23 -12.23 -13.99
CA LEU A 259 -0.26 -12.20 -12.61
C LEU A 259 -1.72 -11.74 -12.54
N SER A 260 -2.30 -11.78 -11.34
CA SER A 260 -3.70 -11.36 -11.10
C SER A 260 -3.95 -9.87 -11.37
N ASP A 261 -2.93 -9.04 -11.28
CA ASP A 261 -2.95 -7.63 -11.67
C ASP A 261 -2.72 -7.42 -13.18
N LEU A 262 -2.79 -8.52 -13.95
CA LEU A 262 -2.56 -8.61 -15.39
C LEU A 262 -1.15 -8.19 -15.84
N SER A 263 -0.23 -7.92 -14.92
CA SER A 263 1.17 -7.69 -15.27
C SER A 263 1.79 -8.96 -15.83
N THR A 264 2.55 -8.84 -16.92
CA THR A 264 3.34 -9.94 -17.46
C THR A 264 4.78 -9.86 -16.98
N ARG A 265 5.39 -11.02 -16.72
CA ARG A 265 6.81 -11.15 -16.37
C ARG A 265 7.43 -12.26 -17.20
N TRP A 266 8.65 -12.04 -17.67
CA TRP A 266 9.44 -13.08 -18.32
C TRP A 266 9.84 -14.13 -17.28
N VAL A 267 9.70 -15.41 -17.64
CA VAL A 267 10.06 -16.55 -16.79
C VAL A 267 11.35 -17.19 -17.28
N GLY A 268 11.46 -17.41 -18.59
CA GLY A 268 12.60 -18.11 -19.17
C GLY A 268 12.39 -18.48 -20.63
N ASP A 269 13.48 -18.86 -21.29
CA ASP A 269 13.50 -19.43 -22.63
C ASP A 269 13.99 -20.87 -22.57
N LEU A 270 13.44 -21.74 -23.43
CA LEU A 270 13.77 -23.17 -23.46
C LEU A 270 13.74 -23.71 -24.89
N ALA A 271 14.66 -24.63 -25.18
CA ALA A 271 14.68 -25.34 -26.45
C ALA A 271 13.72 -26.53 -26.41
N VAL A 272 12.94 -26.70 -27.47
CA VAL A 272 12.01 -27.82 -27.66
C VAL A 272 12.79 -29.04 -28.15
N ASN A 273 12.49 -30.19 -27.55
CA ASN A 273 13.09 -31.48 -27.90
C ASN A 273 12.78 -31.86 -29.36
N SER A 274 13.49 -32.86 -29.87
CA SER A 274 13.30 -33.36 -31.25
C SER A 274 11.90 -33.94 -31.53
N ASP A 275 11.16 -34.29 -30.48
CA ASP A 275 9.78 -34.80 -30.55
C ASP A 275 8.71 -33.70 -30.43
N GLY A 276 9.10 -32.42 -30.36
CA GLY A 276 8.17 -31.29 -30.24
C GLY A 276 7.66 -31.05 -28.81
N THR A 277 8.28 -31.67 -27.81
CA THR A 277 7.94 -31.51 -26.39
C THR A 277 9.01 -30.73 -25.62
N PHE A 278 8.66 -30.27 -24.41
CA PHE A 278 9.65 -29.82 -23.44
C PHE A 278 9.19 -30.07 -22.00
N GLN A 279 10.14 -30.10 -21.08
CA GLN A 279 9.88 -30.09 -19.64
C GLN A 279 10.82 -29.11 -18.95
N ALA A 280 10.31 -28.31 -18.02
CA ALA A 280 11.10 -27.34 -17.27
C ALA A 280 10.58 -27.22 -15.83
N ASN A 281 11.49 -27.01 -14.88
CA ASN A 281 11.14 -26.76 -13.49
C ASN A 281 11.31 -25.27 -13.16
N LEU A 282 10.32 -24.68 -12.50
CA LEU A 282 10.37 -23.31 -11.99
C LEU A 282 10.23 -23.33 -10.48
N TYR A 283 11.19 -22.69 -9.80
CA TYR A 283 11.11 -22.45 -8.36
C TYR A 283 10.28 -21.19 -8.09
N THR A 284 9.22 -21.32 -7.31
CA THR A 284 8.45 -20.21 -6.75
C THR A 284 9.11 -19.75 -5.46
N ASN A 285 9.54 -18.50 -5.39
CA ASN A 285 10.23 -17.97 -4.20
C ASN A 285 9.25 -17.21 -3.29
N GLU A 286 9.71 -16.84 -2.10
CA GLU A 286 8.91 -16.11 -1.10
C GLU A 286 8.50 -14.69 -1.50
N ARG A 287 9.13 -14.11 -2.53
CA ARG A 287 8.77 -12.79 -3.07
C ARG A 287 7.74 -12.86 -4.18
N ASP A 288 7.43 -14.05 -4.68
CA ASP A 288 6.41 -14.20 -5.71
C ASP A 288 5.02 -13.91 -5.12
N PRO A 289 4.25 -12.98 -5.70
CA PRO A 289 2.92 -12.66 -5.18
C PRO A 289 2.03 -13.89 -5.13
N ALA A 290 1.44 -14.18 -3.98
CA ALA A 290 0.41 -15.19 -3.88
C ALA A 290 -0.80 -14.82 -4.76
N GLY A 291 -1.47 -15.84 -5.30
CA GLY A 291 -2.63 -15.68 -6.16
C GLY A 291 -2.58 -16.52 -7.42
N THR A 292 -3.65 -16.39 -8.20
CA THR A 292 -3.80 -17.03 -9.51
C THR A 292 -2.96 -16.31 -10.56
N ARG A 293 -2.34 -17.08 -11.45
CA ARG A 293 -1.56 -16.60 -12.58
C ARG A 293 -1.74 -17.51 -13.79
N VAL A 294 -1.43 -16.98 -14.97
CA VAL A 294 -1.43 -17.71 -16.23
C VAL A 294 -0.02 -17.76 -16.77
N TYR A 295 0.53 -18.94 -16.98
CA TYR A 295 1.76 -19.11 -17.74
C TYR A 295 1.43 -19.21 -19.23
N THR A 296 2.14 -18.47 -20.06
CA THR A 296 2.04 -18.51 -21.51
C THR A 296 3.36 -18.98 -22.10
N ALA A 297 3.33 -20.03 -22.91
CA ALA A 297 4.45 -20.50 -23.71
C ALA A 297 4.20 -20.09 -25.17
N PHE A 298 5.18 -19.40 -25.78
CA PHE A 298 5.12 -18.97 -27.17
C PHE A 298 6.30 -19.53 -27.96
N GLY A 299 6.03 -20.23 -29.06
CA GLY A 299 7.06 -20.75 -29.96
C GLY A 299 7.60 -19.65 -30.87
N ASN A 300 8.88 -19.31 -30.73
CA ASN A 300 9.47 -18.16 -31.42
C ASN A 300 9.64 -18.38 -32.93
N ARG A 301 9.55 -19.63 -33.42
CA ARG A 301 9.57 -19.96 -34.85
C ARG A 301 8.18 -20.33 -35.36
N SER A 302 7.48 -21.19 -34.64
CA SER A 302 6.17 -21.71 -35.05
C SER A 302 5.03 -20.71 -34.85
N GLY A 303 5.19 -19.74 -33.96
CA GLY A 303 4.14 -18.83 -33.53
C GLY A 303 3.00 -19.50 -32.77
N LEU A 304 3.17 -20.76 -32.35
CA LEU A 304 2.17 -21.49 -31.56
C LEU A 304 2.16 -20.97 -30.13
N ARG A 305 0.96 -20.90 -29.54
CA ARG A 305 0.76 -20.44 -28.17
C ARG A 305 0.07 -21.51 -27.33
N ALA A 306 0.53 -21.67 -26.10
CA ALA A 306 -0.08 -22.52 -25.09
C ALA A 306 -0.17 -21.80 -23.76
N THR A 307 -1.18 -22.09 -22.95
CA THR A 307 -1.36 -21.46 -21.64
C THR A 307 -1.68 -22.47 -20.55
N ALA A 308 -1.20 -22.24 -19.33
CA ALA A 308 -1.52 -23.02 -18.15
C ALA A 308 -1.89 -22.11 -16.97
N ASN A 309 -3.01 -22.41 -16.30
CA ASN A 309 -3.39 -21.73 -15.06
C ASN A 309 -2.62 -22.32 -13.88
N TYR A 310 -2.27 -21.48 -12.91
CA TYR A 310 -1.55 -21.89 -11.72
C TYR A 310 -1.91 -21.00 -10.53
N THR A 311 -1.94 -21.56 -9.32
CA THR A 311 -2.16 -20.78 -8.09
C THR A 311 -0.97 -20.92 -7.14
N VAL A 312 -0.37 -19.79 -6.75
CA VAL A 312 0.62 -19.74 -5.67
C VAL A 312 -0.08 -19.36 -4.37
N VAL A 313 0.10 -20.17 -3.34
CA VAL A 313 -0.44 -19.97 -2.00
C VAL A 313 0.68 -19.41 -1.11
N PRO A 314 0.39 -18.53 -0.13
CA PRO A 314 1.41 -18.05 0.80
C PRO A 314 2.17 -19.21 1.47
N GLY A 315 3.49 -19.11 1.51
CA GLY A 315 4.32 -20.03 2.30
C GLY A 315 4.18 -19.72 3.79
N LYS A 316 4.39 -20.73 4.63
CA LYS A 316 4.61 -20.53 6.08
C LYS A 316 6.08 -20.20 6.36
#